data_AF-A0A7C7LDT7-F1
#
_entry.id   AF-A0A7C7LDT7-F1
#
_cell.length_a   1.000
_cell.length_b   1.000
_cell.length_c   1.000
_cell.angle_alpha   90.00
_cell.angle_beta   90.00
_cell.angle_gamma   90.00
#
_symmetry.space_group_name_H-M   'P 1'
#
loop_
_entity.id
_entity.type
_entity.pdbx_description
1 polymer ?
#
loop_
_entity_poly.entity_id
_entity_poly.type
_entity_poly.pdbx_seq_one_letter_code
_entity_poly.pdbx_strand_id
1 'polypeptide(L)'
;MSVALTEFHLKELDDKGYVIVPDYYTGNKLKEMQAAQQRVLPTWQEVKENPPPSRAILKEFPPDEMVLLQGIVDHHAWNFARRWFETEHIHFRAGCMIVRYPGFQGGGIGSDAAGLHIDNGNNSLLPPSDNLRAFG
;
A
#
# COMPACT_ATOMS: atom_id res chain seq x y z
N MET A 1 -19.62 -3.40 0.35
CA MET A 1 -19.31 -3.80 -1.04
C MET A 1 -18.14 -2.95 -1.48
N SER A 2 -17.11 -3.53 -2.10
CA SER A 2 -16.00 -2.77 -2.67
C SER A 2 -16.44 -2.07 -3.96
N VAL A 3 -15.82 -0.93 -4.27
CA VAL A 3 -16.00 -0.26 -5.56
C VAL A 3 -15.46 -1.15 -6.68
N ALA A 4 -16.18 -1.26 -7.80
CA ALA A 4 -15.77 -2.08 -8.92
C ALA A 4 -14.51 -1.51 -9.61
N LEU A 5 -13.52 -2.36 -9.84
CA LEU A 5 -12.32 -2.04 -10.61
C LEU A 5 -12.57 -2.38 -12.09
N THR A 6 -12.33 -1.43 -12.98
CA THR A 6 -12.81 -1.46 -14.38
C THR A 6 -11.68 -1.20 -15.38
N GLU A 7 -11.96 -1.32 -16.70
CA GLU A 7 -11.00 -0.96 -17.77
C GLU A 7 -10.47 0.47 -17.65
N PHE A 8 -11.29 1.39 -17.15
CA PHE A 8 -10.86 2.77 -16.90
C PHE A 8 -9.67 2.82 -15.95
N HIS A 9 -9.74 2.04 -14.86
CA HIS A 9 -8.68 1.97 -13.86
C HIS A 9 -7.42 1.28 -14.40
N LEU A 10 -7.57 0.28 -15.28
CA LEU A 10 -6.42 -0.35 -15.96
C LEU A 10 -5.71 0.66 -16.86
N LYS A 11 -6.48 1.40 -17.67
CA LYS A 11 -5.90 2.40 -18.56
C LYS A 11 -5.19 3.51 -17.79
N GLU A 12 -5.77 3.97 -16.69
CA GLU A 12 -5.14 4.99 -15.84
C GLU A 12 -3.84 4.48 -15.22
N LEU A 13 -3.81 3.22 -14.79
CA LEU A 13 -2.61 2.57 -14.25
C LEU A 13 -1.51 2.43 -15.32
N ASP A 14 -1.86 2.09 -16.57
CA ASP A 14 -0.91 2.07 -17.68
C ASP A 14 -0.37 3.46 -18.04
N ASP A 15 -1.24 4.47 -18.06
CA ASP A 15 -0.85 5.83 -18.45
C ASP A 15 0.01 6.53 -17.38
N LYS A 16 -0.26 6.28 -16.09
CA LYS A 16 0.32 7.04 -14.97
C LYS A 16 1.24 6.24 -14.06
N GLY A 17 1.19 4.91 -14.12
CA GLY A 17 1.87 4.03 -13.17
C GLY A 17 1.20 3.95 -11.79
N TYR A 18 0.04 4.60 -11.59
CA TYR A 18 -0.77 4.50 -10.38
C TYR A 18 -2.26 4.75 -10.67
N VAL A 19 -3.15 4.28 -9.79
CA VAL A 19 -4.59 4.56 -9.82
C VAL A 19 -5.11 4.83 -8.41
N ILE A 20 -6.03 5.80 -8.26
CA ILE A 20 -6.67 6.14 -6.99
C ILE A 20 -8.14 5.72 -7.06
N VAL A 21 -8.54 4.84 -6.15
CA VAL A 21 -9.92 4.34 -6.09
C VAL A 21 -10.57 4.84 -4.80
N PRO A 22 -11.38 5.92 -4.87
CA PRO A 22 -12.05 6.46 -3.70
C PRO A 22 -12.99 5.42 -3.09
N ASP A 23 -13.12 5.45 -1.77
CA ASP A 23 -14.06 4.61 -1.00
C ASP A 23 -13.93 3.09 -1.26
N TYR A 24 -12.74 2.61 -1.65
CA TYR A 24 -12.50 1.19 -1.91
C TYR A 24 -12.93 0.30 -0.73
N TYR A 25 -12.51 0.67 0.48
CA TYR A 25 -13.10 0.20 1.73
C TYR A 25 -13.95 1.29 2.36
N THR A 26 -15.17 0.95 2.77
CA THR A 26 -16.10 1.88 3.40
C THR A 26 -16.91 1.19 4.51
N GLY A 27 -17.68 1.98 5.26
CA GLY A 27 -18.59 1.51 6.29
C GLY A 27 -17.91 0.73 7.42
N ASN A 28 -18.55 -0.35 7.85
CA ASN A 28 -18.11 -1.13 9.02
C ASN A 28 -16.74 -1.79 8.79
N LYS A 29 -16.44 -2.24 7.58
CA LYS A 29 -15.14 -2.86 7.27
C LYS A 29 -13.99 -1.87 7.45
N LEU A 30 -14.16 -0.64 6.96
CA LEU A 30 -13.16 0.42 7.16
C LEU A 30 -12.95 0.71 8.65
N LYS A 31 -14.05 0.87 9.41
CA LYS A 31 -13.97 1.12 10.86
C LYS A 31 -13.25 -0.01 11.60
N GLU A 32 -13.52 -1.26 11.25
CA GLU A 32 -12.87 -2.42 11.84
C GLU A 32 -11.36 -2.47 11.54
N MET A 33 -10.97 -2.21 10.28
CA MET A 33 -9.56 -2.14 9.88
C MET A 33 -8.84 -1.00 10.59
N GLN A 34 -9.45 0.17 10.73
CA GLN A 34 -8.86 1.31 11.47
C GLN A 34 -8.65 0.97 12.94
N ALA A 35 -9.63 0.34 13.60
CA ALA A 35 -9.51 -0.08 14.99
C ALA A 35 -8.40 -1.13 15.16
N ALA A 36 -8.24 -2.05 14.21
CA ALA A 36 -7.15 -3.02 14.20
C ALA A 36 -5.78 -2.35 14.02
N GLN A 37 -5.65 -1.38 13.11
CA GLN A 37 -4.41 -0.62 12.96
C GLN A 37 -4.01 0.08 14.27
N GLN A 38 -4.97 0.66 15.00
CA GLN A 38 -4.72 1.32 16.29
C GLN A 38 -4.33 0.35 17.41
N ARG A 39 -4.72 -0.92 17.34
CA ARG A 39 -4.24 -1.95 18.30
C ARG A 39 -2.80 -2.36 18.03
N VAL A 40 -2.33 -2.23 16.79
CA VAL A 40 -0.96 -2.59 16.41
C VAL A 40 0.02 -1.42 16.48
N LEU A 41 -0.43 -0.22 16.11
CA LEU A 41 0.36 1.00 16.08
C LEU A 41 -0.21 2.01 17.08
N PRO A 42 0.62 2.56 17.99
CA PRO A 42 0.11 3.42 19.04
C PRO A 42 -0.42 4.73 18.45
N THR A 43 -1.44 5.28 19.08
CA THR A 43 -2.05 6.55 18.71
C THR A 43 -1.15 7.72 19.08
N TRP A 44 -1.38 8.90 18.50
CA TRP A 44 -0.64 10.10 18.87
C TRP A 44 -0.80 10.45 20.35
N GLN A 45 -1.98 10.22 20.94
CA GLN A 45 -2.22 10.54 22.35
C GLN A 45 -1.36 9.70 23.30
N GLU A 46 -1.02 8.47 22.92
CA GLU A 46 -0.19 7.57 23.72
C GLU A 46 1.30 7.92 23.65
N VAL A 47 1.79 8.45 22.51
CA VAL A 47 3.22 8.71 22.30
C VAL A 47 3.60 10.19 22.34
N LYS A 48 2.67 11.13 22.50
CA LYS A 48 2.97 12.57 22.39
C LYS A 48 4.02 13.08 23.39
N GLU A 49 4.07 12.54 24.60
CA GLU A 49 5.02 12.94 25.65
C GLU A 49 6.44 12.40 25.39
N ASN A 50 6.54 11.27 24.68
CA ASN A 50 7.79 10.65 24.29
C ASN A 50 7.67 10.06 22.87
N PRO A 51 7.69 10.92 21.83
CA PRO A 51 7.44 10.48 20.47
C PRO A 51 8.57 9.57 19.97
N PRO A 52 8.28 8.61 19.09
CA PRO A 52 9.30 7.73 18.53
C PRO A 52 10.34 8.55 17.73
N PRO A 53 11.58 8.04 17.61
CA PRO A 53 12.59 8.64 16.74
C PRO A 53 12.05 8.86 15.33
N SER A 54 12.38 9.98 14.69
CA SER A 54 11.81 10.43 13.39
C SER A 54 10.30 10.68 13.37
N ARG A 55 9.58 10.51 14.50
CA ARG A 55 8.11 10.62 14.59
C ARG A 55 7.38 9.65 13.66
N ALA A 56 7.93 8.45 13.48
CA ALA A 56 7.28 7.36 12.76
C ALA A 56 7.56 6.01 13.43
N ILE A 57 6.62 5.07 13.25
CA ILE A 57 6.80 3.66 13.63
C ILE A 57 6.45 2.81 12.43
N LEU A 58 7.29 1.80 12.17
CA LEU A 58 7.06 0.77 11.18
C LEU A 58 6.81 -0.56 11.89
N LYS A 59 5.75 -1.27 11.49
CA LYS A 59 5.49 -2.65 11.91
C LYS A 59 5.52 -3.53 10.66
N GLU A 60 6.44 -4.48 10.63
CA GLU A 60 6.55 -5.44 9.54
C GLU A 60 5.36 -6.40 9.52
N PHE A 61 5.01 -6.87 8.32
CA PHE A 61 4.07 -7.96 8.12
C PHE A 61 4.66 -9.30 8.64
N PRO A 62 3.83 -10.23 9.15
CA PRO A 62 2.38 -10.10 9.34
C PRO A 62 2.01 -9.35 10.64
N PRO A 63 0.97 -8.49 10.61
CA PRO A 63 0.34 -8.06 11.85
C PRO A 63 -0.46 -9.20 12.48
N ASP A 64 -0.65 -9.13 13.81
CA ASP A 64 -1.45 -10.10 14.56
C ASP A 64 -2.96 -9.98 14.26
N GLU A 65 -3.38 -8.90 13.60
CA GLU A 65 -4.78 -8.58 13.31
C GLU A 65 -5.28 -9.22 12.02
N MET A 66 -6.15 -10.22 12.14
CA MET A 66 -6.70 -10.97 11.01
C MET A 66 -7.45 -10.10 9.99
N VAL A 67 -8.16 -9.06 10.45
CA VAL A 67 -8.89 -8.15 9.55
C VAL A 67 -7.94 -7.40 8.60
N LEU A 68 -6.69 -7.15 9.03
CA LEU A 68 -5.65 -6.50 8.22
C LEU A 68 -5.03 -7.50 7.25
N LEU A 69 -4.78 -8.73 7.69
CA LEU A 69 -4.34 -9.82 6.81
C LEU A 69 -5.34 -10.05 5.67
N GLN A 70 -6.64 -10.07 5.98
CA GLN A 70 -7.71 -10.18 4.98
C GLN A 70 -7.72 -9.01 3.98
N GLY A 71 -7.41 -7.79 4.42
CA GLY A 71 -7.30 -6.64 3.53
C GLY A 71 -6.12 -6.73 2.56
N ILE A 72 -5.03 -7.41 2.96
CA ILE A 72 -3.86 -7.64 2.10
C ILE A 72 -4.16 -8.69 1.01
N VAL A 73 -4.93 -9.72 1.35
CA VAL A 73 -5.35 -10.78 0.41
C VAL A 73 -6.69 -10.48 -0.28
N ASP A 74 -6.99 -9.20 -0.51
CA ASP A 74 -8.21 -8.79 -1.19
C ASP A 74 -8.25 -9.34 -2.63
N HIS A 75 -9.07 -10.38 -2.83
CA HIS A 75 -9.18 -11.07 -4.12
C HIS A 75 -9.66 -10.16 -5.25
N HIS A 76 -10.44 -9.12 -4.96
CA HIS A 76 -10.88 -8.18 -5.99
C HIS A 76 -9.70 -7.31 -6.46
N ALA A 77 -8.88 -6.81 -5.53
CA ALA A 77 -7.64 -6.10 -5.87
C ALA A 77 -6.62 -7.02 -6.56
N TRP A 78 -6.47 -8.26 -6.09
CA TRP A 78 -5.55 -9.24 -6.70
C TRP A 78 -5.98 -9.60 -8.11
N ASN A 79 -7.26 -9.82 -8.36
CA ASN A 79 -7.76 -10.09 -9.71
C ASN A 79 -7.52 -8.90 -10.65
N PHE A 80 -7.67 -7.67 -10.17
CA PHE A 80 -7.31 -6.49 -10.94
C PHE A 80 -5.80 -6.43 -11.23
N ALA A 81 -4.95 -6.69 -10.22
CA ALA A 81 -3.50 -6.72 -10.39
C ALA A 81 -3.06 -7.81 -11.40
N ARG A 82 -3.65 -9.00 -11.35
CA ARG A 82 -3.41 -10.09 -12.32
C ARG A 82 -3.67 -9.66 -13.75
N ARG A 83 -4.79 -8.97 -13.98
CA ARG A 83 -5.14 -8.44 -15.29
C ARG A 83 -4.14 -7.40 -15.77
N TRP A 84 -3.71 -6.50 -14.88
CA TRP A 84 -2.70 -5.51 -15.23
C TRP A 84 -1.36 -6.17 -15.54
N PHE A 85 -0.84 -7.06 -14.68
CA PHE A 85 0.45 -7.72 -14.90
C PHE A 85 0.44 -8.83 -15.96
N GLU A 86 -0.72 -9.14 -16.55
CA GLU A 86 -0.90 -10.23 -17.52
C GLU A 86 -0.39 -11.58 -16.98
N THR A 87 -0.64 -11.85 -15.70
CA THR A 87 -0.23 -13.09 -15.03
C THR A 87 -1.24 -13.57 -14.01
N GLU A 88 -1.37 -14.89 -13.87
CA GLU A 88 -2.17 -15.51 -12.80
C GLU A 88 -1.42 -15.55 -11.45
N HIS A 89 -0.09 -15.42 -11.50
CA HIS A 89 0.80 -15.63 -10.36
C HIS A 89 1.20 -14.31 -9.72
N ILE A 90 0.48 -13.94 -8.66
CA ILE A 90 0.83 -12.82 -7.77
C ILE A 90 1.36 -13.39 -6.46
N HIS A 91 2.59 -13.01 -6.10
CA HIS A 91 3.25 -13.41 -4.86
C HIS A 91 3.39 -12.21 -3.93
N PHE A 92 2.81 -12.30 -2.74
CA PHE A 92 3.04 -11.29 -1.72
C PHE A 92 4.46 -11.44 -1.14
N ARG A 93 5.30 -10.42 -1.31
CA ARG A 93 6.72 -10.46 -0.91
C ARG A 93 6.95 -9.79 0.44
N ALA A 94 6.45 -8.59 0.61
CA ALA A 94 6.67 -7.79 1.80
C ALA A 94 5.52 -6.78 1.98
N GLY A 95 5.26 -6.44 3.22
CA GLY A 95 4.40 -5.33 3.57
C GLY A 95 4.79 -4.81 4.94
N CYS A 96 4.44 -3.57 5.21
CA CYS A 96 4.54 -3.00 6.54
C CYS A 96 3.36 -2.05 6.76
N MET A 97 3.05 -1.83 8.02
CA MET A 97 2.20 -0.72 8.43
C MET A 97 3.10 0.40 8.93
N ILE A 98 2.74 1.62 8.56
CA ILE A 98 3.49 2.82 8.90
C ILE A 98 2.52 3.80 9.55
N VAL A 99 2.89 4.34 10.71
CA VAL A 99 2.25 5.52 11.30
C VAL A 99 3.25 6.66 11.32
N ARG A 100 2.78 7.85 10.97
CA ARG A 100 3.53 9.11 11.02
C ARG A 100 2.79 10.06 11.96
N TYR A 101 3.52 10.66 12.89
CA TYR A 101 2.96 11.55 13.90
C TYR A 101 3.17 13.03 13.53
N PRO A 102 2.43 13.97 14.14
CA PRO A 102 2.61 15.40 13.88
C PRO A 102 4.07 15.82 14.00
N GLY A 103 4.56 16.61 13.04
CA GLY A 103 5.97 17.02 12.98
C GLY A 103 6.93 15.99 12.36
N PHE A 104 6.43 14.89 11.79
CA PHE A 104 7.21 14.01 10.93
C PHE A 104 7.88 14.81 9.79
N GLN A 105 9.19 14.64 9.64
CA GLN A 105 10.02 15.30 8.60
C GLN A 105 10.62 14.25 7.66
N GLY A 106 9.79 13.37 7.11
CA GLY A 106 10.23 12.38 6.14
C GLY A 106 10.72 12.99 4.83
N GLY A 107 11.25 12.13 3.96
CA GLY A 107 11.82 12.52 2.67
C GLY A 107 10.87 13.38 1.84
N GLY A 108 11.39 14.52 1.43
CA GLY A 108 10.73 15.50 0.56
C GLY A 108 9.61 16.30 1.23
N ILE A 109 9.50 17.58 0.88
CA ILE A 109 8.37 18.45 1.22
C ILE A 109 7.20 18.30 0.21
N GLY A 110 7.27 17.30 -0.67
CA GLY A 110 6.28 17.05 -1.73
C GLY A 110 6.37 18.04 -2.90
N SER A 111 7.20 19.07 -2.79
CA SER A 111 7.54 20.04 -3.84
C SER A 111 9.02 19.99 -4.25
N ASP A 112 9.82 19.14 -3.61
CA ASP A 112 11.19 18.82 -3.99
C ASP A 112 11.34 17.34 -4.35
N ALA A 113 12.41 17.01 -5.09
CA ALA A 113 12.72 15.64 -5.47
C ALA A 113 13.39 14.83 -4.34
N ALA A 114 13.61 15.44 -3.18
CA ALA A 114 14.26 14.78 -2.04
C ALA A 114 13.38 13.62 -1.55
N GLY A 115 13.97 12.46 -1.34
CA GLY A 115 13.24 11.28 -0.84
C GLY A 115 12.34 10.57 -1.86
N LEU A 116 12.28 11.03 -3.11
CA LEU A 116 11.68 10.23 -4.20
C LEU A 116 12.51 8.97 -4.44
N HIS A 117 11.84 7.84 -4.55
CA HIS A 117 12.46 6.54 -4.82
C HIS A 117 11.52 5.66 -5.65
N ILE A 118 12.10 4.66 -6.31
CA ILE A 118 11.36 3.58 -6.95
C ILE A 118 11.38 2.40 -5.99
N ASP A 119 10.19 1.94 -5.59
CA ASP A 119 10.07 0.75 -4.76
C ASP A 119 10.45 -0.51 -5.55
N ASN A 120 11.39 -1.28 -4.99
CA ASN A 120 11.74 -2.64 -5.40
C ASN A 120 12.21 -2.85 -6.86
N GLY A 121 12.50 -1.80 -7.63
CA GLY A 121 13.08 -1.91 -8.97
C GLY A 121 12.23 -2.82 -9.89
N ASN A 122 12.85 -3.87 -10.46
CA ASN A 122 12.11 -4.89 -11.22
C ASN A 122 11.34 -5.81 -10.26
N ASN A 123 10.01 -5.64 -10.22
CA ASN A 123 9.10 -6.49 -9.45
C ASN A 123 8.73 -7.79 -10.18
N SER A 124 9.27 -8.02 -11.38
CA SER A 124 9.15 -9.29 -12.11
C SER A 124 10.20 -10.30 -11.63
N LEU A 125 9.81 -11.57 -11.56
CA LEU A 125 10.74 -12.69 -11.41
C LEU A 125 11.39 -13.09 -12.75
N LEU A 126 11.02 -12.41 -13.84
CA LEU A 126 11.51 -12.66 -15.19
C LEU A 126 12.63 -11.66 -15.56
N PRO A 127 13.49 -12.00 -16.54
CA PRO A 127 14.49 -11.06 -17.05
C PRO A 127 13.83 -9.80 -17.62
N PRO A 128 14.46 -8.61 -17.49
CA PRO A 128 13.97 -7.36 -18.07
C PRO A 128 13.68 -7.47 -19.57
N SER A 129 12.70 -6.70 -20.05
CA SER A 129 12.34 -6.65 -21.47
C SER A 129 12.09 -5.23 -21.93
N ASP A 130 12.71 -4.85 -23.06
CA ASP A 130 12.46 -3.53 -23.67
C ASP A 130 11.06 -3.41 -24.30
N ASN A 131 10.37 -4.53 -24.51
CA ASN A 131 9.12 -4.59 -25.27
C ASN A 131 7.92 -5.07 -24.43
N LEU A 132 8.16 -5.68 -23.28
CA LEU A 132 7.12 -6.26 -22.43
C LEU A 132 7.14 -5.60 -21.05
N ARG A 133 6.24 -4.63 -20.83
CA ARG A 133 6.08 -3.89 -19.57
C ARG A 133 5.99 -4.80 -18.34
N ALA A 134 5.37 -5.98 -18.47
CA ALA A 134 5.21 -6.92 -17.36
C ALA A 134 6.54 -7.48 -16.81
N PHE A 135 7.66 -7.28 -17.52
CA PHE A 135 8.95 -7.93 -17.24
C PHE A 135 9.95 -6.95 -16.60
N GLY A 136 9.53 -5.72 -16.31
CA GLY A 136 10.39 -4.64 -15.80
C GLY A 136 11.01 -3.84 -16.93
#